data_AF-A0A7C5TWG2-F1
#
_entry.id   AF-A0A7C5TWG2-F1
#
_cell.length_a   1.000
_cell.length_b   1.000
_cell.length_c   1.000
_cell.angle_alpha   90.00
_cell.angle_beta   90.00
_cell.angle_gamma   90.00
#
_symmetry.space_group_name_H-M   'P 1'
#
loop_
_entity.id
_entity.type
_entity.pdbx_description
1 polymer ?
#
loop_
_entity_poly.entity_id
_entity_poly.type
_entity_poly.pdbx_seq_one_letter_code
_entity_poly.pdbx_strand_id
1 'polypeptide(L)'
;MIETINKLTRTTRMLVQELGREPTVEELAERMEMPVSKVRKIHKISQEPISLETPIGEEEDSHLGDFIEDTNSVSPIDAVIMRTLKDHTDKALKSLTPREEQVLKLRFGIGDGTEHTLEEVGRTFNVTRERIRQIEYKALRKLRHPTRAQLLKPFSEGQD
;
A
#
# COMPACT_ATOMS: atom_id res chain seq x y z
N MET A 1 -10.02 -15.76 24.41
CA MET A 1 -10.19 -16.01 22.96
C MET A 1 -10.25 -17.51 22.64
N ILE A 2 -9.36 -18.34 23.18
CA ILE A 2 -9.44 -19.81 23.03
C ILE A 2 -10.74 -20.36 23.64
N GLU A 3 -11.16 -19.88 24.81
CA GLU A 3 -12.43 -20.25 25.44
C GLU A 3 -13.65 -19.95 24.58
N THR A 4 -13.67 -18.81 23.89
CA THR A 4 -14.75 -18.42 22.98
C THR A 4 -14.79 -19.27 21.72
N ILE A 5 -13.63 -19.69 21.20
CA ILE A 5 -13.54 -20.65 20.08
C ILE A 5 -14.08 -22.02 20.53
N ASN A 6 -13.62 -22.52 21.68
CA ASN A 6 -14.12 -23.79 22.25
C ASN A 6 -15.63 -23.75 22.51
N LYS A 7 -16.17 -22.62 22.97
CA LYS A 7 -17.61 -22.41 23.14
C LYS A 7 -18.33 -22.45 21.79
N LEU A 8 -17.79 -21.79 20.76
CA LEU A 8 -18.34 -21.82 19.40
C LEU A 8 -18.38 -23.23 18.83
N THR A 9 -17.30 -24.02 18.97
CA THR A 9 -17.25 -25.41 18.50
C THR A 9 -18.28 -26.29 19.22
N ARG A 10 -18.45 -26.12 20.54
CA ARG A 10 -19.48 -26.84 21.31
C ARG A 10 -20.89 -26.47 20.87
N THR A 11 -21.18 -25.18 20.72
CA THR A 11 -22.50 -24.70 20.26
C THR A 11 -22.82 -25.18 18.86
N THR A 12 -21.83 -25.18 17.96
CA THR A 12 -21.98 -25.69 16.59
C THR A 12 -22.37 -27.17 16.61
N ARG A 13 -21.68 -28.01 17.39
CA ARG A 13 -22.02 -29.45 17.51
C ARG A 13 -23.43 -29.69 18.07
N MET A 14 -23.85 -28.92 19.07
CA MET A 14 -25.21 -29.02 19.63
C MET A 14 -26.27 -28.67 18.57
N LEU A 15 -26.08 -27.55 17.85
CA LEU A 15 -27.03 -27.14 16.82
C LEU A 15 -27.06 -28.10 15.63
N VAL A 16 -25.93 -28.72 15.26
CA VAL A 16 -25.92 -29.79 14.24
C VAL A 16 -26.78 -30.98 14.67
N GLN A 17 -26.72 -31.37 15.94
CA GLN A 17 -27.53 -32.46 16.47
C GLN A 17 -29.03 -32.10 16.53
N GLU A 18 -29.36 -30.85 16.87
CA GLU A 18 -30.75 -30.37 16.96
C GLU A 18 -31.39 -30.11 15.58
N LEU A 19 -30.64 -29.54 14.64
CA LEU A 19 -31.14 -29.11 13.32
C LEU A 19 -30.94 -30.17 12.22
N GLY A 20 -30.08 -31.16 12.45
CA GLY A 20 -29.71 -32.16 11.43
C GLY A 20 -28.92 -31.60 10.24
N ARG A 21 -28.46 -30.34 10.33
CA ARG A 21 -27.67 -29.62 9.33
C ARG A 21 -26.68 -28.68 10.00
N GLU A 22 -25.73 -28.14 9.23
CA GLU A 22 -24.86 -27.08 9.74
C GLU A 22 -25.66 -25.80 10.07
N PRO A 23 -25.40 -25.17 11.24
CA PRO A 23 -26.07 -23.93 11.63
C PRO A 23 -25.51 -22.72 10.88
N THR A 24 -26.35 -21.72 10.66
CA THR A 24 -25.92 -20.44 10.08
C THR A 24 -25.17 -19.58 11.11
N VAL A 25 -24.45 -18.55 10.63
CA VAL A 25 -23.71 -17.63 11.52
C VAL A 25 -24.67 -16.84 12.40
N GLU A 26 -25.86 -16.54 11.89
CA GLU A 26 -26.95 -15.87 12.60
C GLU A 26 -27.52 -16.75 13.73
N GLU A 27 -27.78 -18.03 13.46
CA GLU A 27 -28.24 -19.02 14.46
C GLU A 27 -27.21 -19.22 15.58
N LEU A 28 -25.92 -19.27 15.21
CA LEU A 28 -24.81 -19.34 16.18
C LEU A 28 -24.72 -18.07 17.04
N ALA A 29 -24.92 -16.90 16.44
CA ALA A 29 -24.88 -15.62 17.13
C ALA A 29 -26.01 -15.46 18.15
N GLU A 30 -27.22 -15.87 17.78
CA GLU A 30 -28.38 -15.91 18.67
C GLU A 30 -28.13 -16.85 19.86
N ARG A 31 -27.70 -18.09 19.58
CA ARG A 31 -27.47 -19.11 20.62
C ARG A 31 -26.30 -18.78 21.56
N MET A 32 -25.31 -18.04 21.07
CA MET A 32 -24.15 -17.59 21.86
C MET A 32 -24.39 -16.25 22.57
N GLU A 33 -25.51 -15.57 22.31
CA GLU A 33 -25.83 -14.22 22.80
C GLU A 33 -24.73 -13.20 22.44
N MET A 34 -24.27 -13.25 21.18
CA MET A 34 -23.18 -12.42 20.69
C MET A 34 -23.55 -11.75 19.36
N PRO A 35 -23.00 -10.55 19.05
CA PRO A 35 -23.22 -9.95 17.74
C PRO A 35 -22.71 -10.83 16.59
N VAL A 36 -23.47 -10.92 15.50
CA VAL A 36 -23.13 -11.69 14.29
C VAL A 36 -21.73 -11.33 13.77
N SER A 37 -21.35 -10.06 13.80
CA SER A 37 -20.03 -9.58 13.38
C SER A 37 -18.89 -10.18 14.21
N LYS A 38 -19.12 -10.44 15.50
CA LYS A 38 -18.14 -11.04 16.41
C LYS A 38 -18.02 -12.55 16.18
N VAL A 39 -19.15 -13.24 15.96
CA VAL A 39 -19.15 -14.66 15.60
C VAL A 39 -18.44 -14.89 14.27
N ARG A 40 -18.71 -14.06 13.24
CA ARG A 40 -18.02 -14.12 11.94
C ARG A 40 -16.50 -13.98 12.05
N LYS A 41 -16.03 -13.05 12.90
CA LYS A 41 -14.59 -12.87 13.15
C LYS A 41 -13.99 -14.09 13.86
N ILE A 42 -14.65 -14.61 14.89
CA ILE A 42 -14.17 -15.78 15.64
C ILE A 42 -14.14 -17.00 14.72
N HIS A 43 -15.19 -17.22 13.93
CA HIS A 43 -15.28 -18.31 12.96
C HIS A 43 -14.14 -18.27 11.94
N LYS A 44 -13.82 -17.08 11.41
CA LYS A 44 -12.68 -16.90 10.49
C LYS A 44 -11.33 -17.21 11.15
N ILE A 45 -11.14 -16.85 12.42
CA ILE A 45 -9.90 -17.10 13.16
C ILE A 45 -9.78 -18.58 13.58
N SER A 46 -10.90 -19.27 13.80
CA SER A 46 -10.90 -20.67 14.21
C SER A 46 -10.63 -21.66 13.08
N GLN A 47 -10.61 -21.21 11.83
CA GLN A 47 -10.23 -22.06 10.70
C GLN A 47 -8.75 -22.41 10.81
N GLU A 48 -8.44 -23.71 10.72
CA GLU A 48 -7.05 -24.17 10.70
C GLU A 48 -6.39 -23.75 9.38
N PRO A 49 -5.13 -23.27 9.42
CA PRO A 49 -4.41 -22.94 8.20
C PRO A 49 -4.20 -24.22 7.37
N ILE A 50 -4.33 -24.07 6.05
CA ILE A 50 -4.06 -25.16 5.11
C ILE A 50 -2.56 -25.14 4.77
N SER A 51 -1.96 -26.33 4.65
CA SER A 51 -0.56 -26.45 4.25
C SER A 51 -0.37 -25.95 2.82
N LEU A 52 0.69 -25.18 2.57
CA LEU A 52 1.06 -24.80 1.20
C LEU A 52 1.51 -26.00 0.36
N GLU A 53 1.98 -27.06 1.01
CA GLU A 53 2.34 -28.34 0.40
C GLU A 53 1.11 -29.23 0.13
N THR A 54 -0.11 -28.72 0.28
CA THR A 54 -1.31 -29.49 -0.07
C THR A 54 -1.33 -29.65 -1.59
N PRO A 55 -1.32 -30.89 -2.14
CA PRO A 55 -1.35 -31.09 -3.58
C PRO A 55 -2.67 -30.60 -4.15
N ILE A 56 -2.62 -30.00 -5.34
CA ILE A 56 -3.78 -29.51 -6.08
C ILE A 56 -3.91 -30.26 -7.40
N GLY A 57 -5.08 -30.84 -7.63
CA GLY A 57 -5.36 -31.60 -8.86
C GLY A 57 -4.90 -33.04 -8.78
N GLU A 58 -4.85 -33.71 -9.94
CA GLU A 58 -4.41 -35.10 -10.08
C GLU A 58 -2.91 -35.22 -10.35
N GLU A 59 -2.25 -34.10 -10.68
CA GLU A 59 -0.81 -34.06 -10.96
C GLU A 59 -0.04 -33.88 -9.64
N GLU A 60 0.85 -34.84 -9.33
CA GLU A 60 1.61 -34.89 -8.08
C GLU A 60 2.63 -33.74 -7.90
N ASP A 61 2.88 -32.95 -8.95
CA ASP A 61 3.88 -31.88 -8.94
C ASP A 61 3.33 -30.49 -8.57
N SER A 62 2.00 -30.33 -8.48
CA SER A 62 1.38 -29.02 -8.21
C SER A 62 0.92 -28.89 -6.74
N HIS A 63 1.47 -27.90 -6.03
CA HIS A 63 1.12 -27.63 -4.63
C HIS A 63 0.32 -26.33 -4.51
N LEU A 64 -0.47 -26.18 -3.45
CA LEU A 64 -1.24 -24.96 -3.17
C LEU A 64 -0.37 -23.71 -3.15
N GLY A 65 0.86 -23.81 -2.66
CA GLY A 65 1.83 -22.72 -2.62
C GLY A 65 2.21 -22.16 -4.00
N ASP A 66 2.22 -23.00 -5.04
CA ASP A 66 2.62 -22.59 -6.39
C ASP A 66 1.63 -21.61 -7.04
N PHE A 67 0.40 -21.55 -6.51
CA PHE A 67 -0.66 -20.66 -6.98
C PHE A 67 -0.79 -19.37 -6.17
N ILE A 68 0.01 -19.18 -5.13
CA ILE A 68 -0.01 -17.97 -4.31
C ILE A 68 0.96 -16.95 -4.92
N GLU A 69 0.40 -15.91 -5.53
CA GLU A 69 1.20 -14.79 -6.02
C GLU A 69 1.83 -13.98 -4.88
N ASP A 70 3.06 -13.53 -5.08
CA ASP A 70 3.68 -12.54 -4.19
C ASP A 70 3.23 -11.13 -4.58
N THR A 71 2.20 -10.64 -3.92
CA THR A 71 1.66 -9.28 -4.10
C THR A 71 2.61 -8.18 -3.61
N ASN A 72 3.68 -8.51 -2.88
CA ASN A 72 4.68 -7.53 -2.43
C ASN A 72 5.85 -7.40 -3.41
N SER A 73 5.96 -8.31 -4.38
CA SER A 73 7.01 -8.26 -5.39
C SER A 73 6.80 -7.05 -6.32
N VAL A 74 7.88 -6.29 -6.55
CA VAL A 74 7.83 -5.16 -7.48
C VAL A 74 7.97 -5.71 -8.90
N SER A 75 7.00 -5.40 -9.77
CA SER A 75 7.09 -5.75 -11.18
C SER A 75 8.38 -5.18 -11.80
N PRO A 76 9.15 -5.97 -12.57
CA PRO A 76 10.34 -5.48 -13.25
C PRO A 76 10.06 -4.26 -14.15
N ILE A 77 8.86 -4.22 -14.74
CA ILE A 77 8.40 -3.10 -15.58
C ILE A 77 8.26 -1.84 -14.72
N ASP A 78 7.58 -1.94 -13.58
CA ASP A 78 7.38 -0.82 -12.66
C ASP A 78 8.71 -0.32 -12.09
N ALA A 79 9.64 -1.23 -11.78
CA ALA A 79 10.99 -0.87 -11.34
C ALA A 79 11.74 -0.05 -12.40
N VAL A 80 11.64 -0.43 -13.68
CA VAL A 80 12.23 0.32 -14.80
C VAL A 80 11.55 1.67 -14.98
N ILE A 81 10.23 1.75 -14.89
CA ILE A 81 9.47 3.00 -14.97
C ILE A 81 9.90 3.96 -13.85
N MET A 82 9.95 3.48 -12.60
CA MET A 82 10.41 4.28 -11.46
C MET A 82 11.84 4.79 -11.63
N ARG A 83 12.75 3.94 -12.09
CA ARG A 83 14.14 4.34 -12.36
C ARG A 83 14.20 5.41 -13.46
N THR A 84 13.45 5.21 -14.53
CA THR A 84 13.40 6.14 -15.66
C THR A 84 12.79 7.48 -15.25
N LEU A 85 11.74 7.47 -14.43
CA LEU A 85 11.14 8.66 -13.84
C LEU A 85 12.18 9.41 -13.00
N LYS A 86 12.91 8.72 -12.12
CA LYS A 86 13.98 9.32 -11.31
C LYS A 86 15.02 10.02 -12.19
N ASP A 87 15.53 9.35 -13.21
CA ASP A 87 16.52 9.94 -14.13
C ASP A 87 15.98 11.17 -14.87
N HIS A 88 14.71 11.16 -15.30
CA HIS A 88 14.09 12.31 -15.97
C HIS A 88 13.81 13.47 -15.01
N THR A 89 13.39 13.18 -13.78
CA THR A 89 13.22 14.21 -12.74
C THR A 89 14.54 14.88 -12.39
N ASP A 90 15.63 14.12 -12.25
CA ASP A 90 16.97 14.67 -12.02
C ASP A 90 17.45 15.56 -13.17
N LYS A 91 17.21 15.14 -14.42
CA LYS A 91 17.52 15.98 -15.61
C LYS A 91 16.70 17.26 -15.62
N ALA A 92 15.41 17.20 -15.29
CA ALA A 92 14.54 18.37 -15.24
C ALA A 92 14.97 19.34 -14.13
N LEU A 93 15.34 18.83 -12.95
CA LEU A 93 15.83 19.63 -11.83
C LEU A 93 17.18 20.30 -12.14
N LYS A 94 18.11 19.61 -12.79
CA LYS A 94 19.40 20.18 -13.24
C LYS A 94 19.26 21.35 -14.22
N SER A 95 18.10 21.53 -14.86
CA SER A 95 17.81 22.68 -15.73
C SER A 95 17.47 23.96 -14.96
N LEU A 96 17.25 23.86 -13.64
CA LEU A 96 17.00 24.98 -12.75
C LEU A 96 18.33 25.55 -12.23
N THR A 97 18.24 26.69 -11.54
CA THR A 97 19.42 27.19 -10.83
C THR A 97 19.75 26.26 -9.65
N PRO A 98 21.02 26.14 -9.22
CA PRO A 98 21.40 25.24 -8.12
C PRO A 98 20.60 25.47 -6.83
N ARG A 99 20.23 26.73 -6.57
CA ARG A 99 19.40 27.09 -5.41
C ARG A 99 17.95 26.65 -5.55
N GLU A 100 17.37 26.72 -6.75
CA GLU A 100 16.01 26.24 -7.03
C GLU A 100 15.95 24.70 -6.98
N GLU A 101 16.93 24.02 -7.56
CA GLU A 101 17.07 22.57 -7.50
C GLU A 101 17.11 22.07 -6.05
N GLN A 102 18.00 22.63 -5.23
CA GLN A 102 18.19 22.18 -3.85
C GLN A 102 16.96 22.46 -2.96
N VAL A 103 16.28 23.59 -3.19
CA VAL A 103 15.01 23.89 -2.49
C VAL A 103 13.93 22.86 -2.84
N LEU A 104 13.79 22.49 -4.12
CA LEU A 104 12.81 21.47 -4.52
C LEU A 104 13.18 20.08 -4.00
N LYS A 105 14.46 19.68 -4.06
CA LYS A 105 14.92 18.39 -3.54
C LYS A 105 14.60 18.22 -2.06
N LEU A 106 14.92 19.22 -1.24
CA LEU A 106 14.63 19.20 0.19
C LEU A 106 13.11 19.26 0.47
N ARG A 107 12.36 20.06 -0.30
CA ARG A 107 10.92 20.21 -0.07
C ARG A 107 10.15 18.92 -0.33
N PHE A 108 10.50 18.19 -1.39
CA PHE A 108 9.82 16.98 -1.84
C PHE A 108 10.56 15.68 -1.51
N GLY A 109 11.66 15.74 -0.74
CA GLY A 109 12.46 14.57 -0.37
C GLY A 109 13.10 13.83 -1.56
N ILE A 110 13.36 14.53 -2.67
CA ILE A 110 13.94 13.92 -3.88
C ILE A 110 15.43 13.64 -3.63
N GLY A 111 15.76 12.36 -3.45
CA GLY A 111 17.12 11.87 -3.18
C GLY A 111 17.26 11.31 -1.76
N ASP A 112 16.89 12.12 -0.76
CA ASP A 112 17.09 11.80 0.66
C ASP A 112 15.87 11.11 1.30
N GLY A 113 14.72 11.11 0.63
CA GLY A 113 13.49 10.44 1.07
C GLY A 113 12.71 11.16 2.17
N THR A 114 13.26 12.25 2.72
CA THR A 114 12.63 13.05 3.77
C THR A 114 12.13 14.39 3.23
N GLU A 115 10.83 14.62 3.32
CA GLU A 115 10.23 15.92 3.00
C GLU A 115 10.47 16.93 4.13
N HIS A 116 10.90 18.14 3.77
CA HIS A 116 11.09 19.23 4.72
C HIS A 116 10.03 20.31 4.58
N THR A 117 9.58 20.90 5.69
CA THR A 117 8.63 22.02 5.64
C THR A 117 9.26 23.29 5.07
N LEU A 118 8.45 24.24 4.57
CA LEU A 118 8.94 25.54 4.09
C LEU A 118 9.77 26.30 5.14
N GLU A 119 9.45 26.10 6.42
CA GLU A 119 10.17 26.72 7.52
C GLU A 119 11.52 26.06 7.77
N GLU A 120 11.58 24.72 7.77
CA GLU A 120 12.83 23.96 7.87
C GLU A 120 13.79 24.29 6.72
N VAL A 121 13.29 24.28 5.49
CA VAL A 121 14.08 24.67 4.31
C VAL A 121 14.54 26.13 4.46
N GLY A 122 13.67 27.01 4.96
CA GLY A 122 14.02 28.41 5.23
C GLY A 122 15.19 28.55 6.22
N ARG A 123 15.20 27.76 7.29
CA ARG A 123 16.29 27.70 8.27
C ARG A 123 17.59 27.22 7.62
N THR A 124 17.57 26.16 6.82
CA THR A 124 18.76 25.64 6.13
C THR A 124 19.37 26.65 5.15
N PHE A 125 18.54 27.45 4.47
CA PHE A 125 18.99 28.47 3.52
C PHE A 125 19.17 29.87 4.11
N ASN A 126 18.99 30.04 5.43
CA ASN A 126 19.00 31.33 6.12
C ASN A 126 18.10 32.39 5.44
N VAL A 127 16.87 31.99 5.08
CA VAL A 127 15.87 32.87 4.47
C VAL A 127 14.50 32.67 5.10
N THR A 128 13.62 33.64 4.91
CA THR A 128 12.24 33.55 5.41
C THR A 128 11.46 32.44 4.72
N ARG A 129 10.47 31.90 5.44
CA ARG A 129 9.49 30.94 4.90
C ARG A 129 8.88 31.42 3.57
N GLU A 130 8.48 32.69 3.52
CA GLU A 130 7.88 33.27 2.32
C GLU A 130 8.86 33.32 1.14
N ARG A 131 10.15 33.53 1.42
CA ARG A 131 11.17 33.50 0.38
C ARG A 131 11.31 32.11 -0.25
N ILE A 132 11.28 31.04 0.56
CA ILE A 132 11.28 29.66 0.03
C ILE A 132 10.04 29.40 -0.82
N ARG A 133 8.85 29.82 -0.37
CA ARG A 133 7.60 29.69 -1.13
C ARG A 133 7.68 30.37 -2.50
N GLN A 134 8.29 31.55 -2.58
CA GLN A 134 8.50 32.26 -3.84
C GLN A 134 9.48 31.52 -4.77
N ILE A 135 10.58 30.98 -4.23
CA ILE A 135 11.55 30.20 -4.99
C ILE A 135 10.88 28.95 -5.56
N GLU A 136 10.13 28.22 -4.74
CA GLU A 136 9.35 27.05 -5.14
C GLU A 136 8.38 27.39 -6.27
N TYR A 137 7.54 28.41 -6.09
CA TYR A 137 6.59 28.83 -7.12
C TYR A 137 7.28 29.18 -8.45
N LYS A 138 8.41 29.89 -8.39
CA LYS A 138 9.18 30.26 -9.57
C LYS A 138 9.81 29.04 -10.24
N ALA A 139 10.33 28.09 -9.47
CA ALA A 139 10.93 26.86 -9.98
C ALA A 139 9.87 25.96 -10.65
N LEU A 140 8.72 25.75 -10.00
CA LEU A 140 7.59 25.02 -10.58
C LEU A 140 7.08 25.67 -11.87
N ARG A 141 6.98 27.01 -11.89
CA ARG A 141 6.60 27.74 -13.10
C ARG A 141 7.58 27.51 -14.25
N LYS A 142 8.88 27.43 -13.99
CA LYS A 142 9.90 27.08 -15.00
C LYS A 142 9.75 25.64 -15.49
N LEU A 143 9.52 24.69 -14.58
CA LEU A 143 9.34 23.28 -14.93
C LEU A 143 8.07 23.03 -15.77
N ARG A 144 7.03 23.84 -15.58
CA ARG A 144 5.80 23.81 -16.40
C ARG A 144 5.97 24.28 -17.84
N HIS A 145 7.11 24.87 -18.20
CA HIS A 145 7.36 25.29 -19.57
C HIS A 145 7.44 24.06 -20.51
N PRO A 146 6.81 24.07 -21.71
CA PRO A 146 6.67 22.88 -22.56
C PRO A 146 7.97 22.12 -22.82
N THR A 147 9.07 22.83 -23.05
CA THR A 147 10.40 22.23 -23.29
C THR A 147 10.92 21.39 -22.14
N ARG A 148 10.54 21.70 -20.90
CA ARG A 148 10.94 20.96 -19.70
C ARG A 148 9.86 19.95 -19.29
N ALA A 149 8.59 20.34 -19.43
CA ALA A 149 7.45 19.50 -19.13
C ALA A 149 7.39 18.25 -20.02
N GLN A 150 7.84 18.32 -21.28
CA GLN A 150 7.91 17.16 -22.18
C GLN A 150 8.71 15.98 -21.63
N LEU A 151 9.71 16.22 -20.77
CA LEU A 151 10.50 15.15 -20.15
C LEU A 151 9.71 14.35 -19.10
N LEU A 152 8.71 14.98 -18.49
CA LEU A 152 7.93 14.40 -17.39
C LEU A 152 6.48 14.07 -17.81
N LYS A 153 6.02 14.61 -18.94
CA LYS A 153 4.66 14.41 -19.46
C LYS A 153 4.29 12.93 -19.69
N PRO A 154 5.18 12.06 -20.22
CA PRO A 154 4.86 10.64 -20.41
C PRO A 154 4.51 9.92 -19.10
N PHE A 155 5.02 10.40 -17.96
CA PHE A 155 4.74 9.82 -16.64
C PHE A 155 3.46 10.39 -16.01
N SER A 156 2.86 11.43 -16.59
CA SER A 156 1.60 12.03 -16.13
C SER A 156 0.37 11.48 -16.84
N GLU A 157 0.53 10.91 -18.03
CA GLU A 157 -0.59 10.42 -18.89
C GLU A 157 -0.91 8.93 -18.65
N GLY A 158 -0.47 8.35 -17.53
CA GLY A 158 -0.64 6.93 -17.19
C GLY A 158 -1.63 6.65 -16.05
N GLN A 159 -2.49 7.61 -15.69
CA GLN A 159 -3.61 7.40 -14.77
C GLN A 159 -4.93 7.62 -15.51
N ASP A 160 -5.32 6.64 -16.31
CA ASP A 160 -6.71 6.39 -16.72
C ASP A 160 -6.99 4.89 -16.52
#